data_AF-A0A9E5TH62-F1
#
_entry.id   AF-A0A9E5TH62-F1
#
_cell.length_a   1.000
_cell.length_b   1.000
_cell.length_c   1.000
_cell.angle_alpha   90.00
_cell.angle_beta   90.00
_cell.angle_gamma   90.00
#
_symmetry.space_group_name_H-M   'P 1'
#
loop_
_entity.id
_entity.type
_entity.pdbx_description
1 polymer ?
#
loop_
_entity_poly.entity_id
_entity_poly.type
_entity_poly.pdbx_seq_one_letter_code
_entity_poly.pdbx_strand_id
1 'polypeptide(L)' 'GRELYMWLKEHKPHLTNRVLFMTGDTASRDTRVFVNETGLPFLTKPFTMGDARALICQVLASGEAGLPENALP' A
#
# COMPACT_ATOMS: atom_id res chain seq x y z
N GLY A 1 -5.32 6.34 10.03
CA GLY A 1 -5.16 5.56 8.77
C GLY A 1 -5.68 6.34 7.59
N ARG A 2 -7.00 6.49 7.47
CA ARG A 2 -7.67 7.24 6.39
C ARG A 2 -7.18 8.68 6.24
N GLU A 3 -7.12 9.46 7.31
CA GLU A 3 -6.66 10.86 7.26
C GLU A 3 -5.22 11.00 6.76
N LEU A 4 -4.31 10.14 7.23
CA LEU A 4 -2.92 10.11 6.75
C LEU A 4 -2.85 9.80 5.25
N TYR A 5 -3.67 8.85 4.77
CA TYR A 5 -3.74 8.55 3.35
C TYR A 5 -4.27 9.73 2.52
N MET A 6 -5.32 10.40 2.98
CA MET A 6 -5.84 11.60 2.31
C MET A 6 -4.78 12.71 2.28
N TRP A 7 -4.11 12.94 3.42
CA TRP A 7 -3.02 13.90 3.50
C TRP A 7 -1.87 13.56 2.55
N LEU A 8 -1.47 12.28 2.47
CA LEU A 8 -0.46 11.81 1.52
C LEU A 8 -0.92 12.00 0.07
N LYS A 9 -2.18 11.70 -0.25
CA LYS A 9 -2.74 11.90 -1.59
C LYS A 9 -2.70 13.37 -2.01
N GLU A 10 -2.93 14.29 -1.08
CA GLU A 10 -2.96 15.73 -1.34
C GLU A 10 -1.55 16.36 -1.38
N HIS A 11 -0.67 15.99 -0.45
CA HIS A 11 0.63 16.64 -0.27
C HIS A 11 1.79 15.89 -0.92
N LYS A 12 1.69 14.56 -1.04
CA LYS A 12 2.77 13.68 -1.55
C LYS A 12 2.19 12.50 -2.36
N PRO A 13 1.52 12.76 -3.49
CA PRO A 13 0.84 11.72 -4.27
C PRO A 13 1.78 10.59 -4.74
N HIS A 14 3.07 10.87 -4.91
CA HIS A 14 4.09 9.87 -5.25
C HIS A 14 4.31 8.81 -4.14
N LEU A 15 4.01 9.14 -2.87
CA LEU A 15 4.11 8.20 -1.76
C LEU A 15 2.87 7.31 -1.66
N THR A 16 1.74 7.72 -2.24
CA THR A 16 0.47 7.01 -2.15
C THR A 16 0.56 5.59 -2.74
N ASN A 17 1.37 5.39 -3.78
CA ASN A 17 1.63 4.07 -4.38
C ASN A 17 2.53 3.15 -3.53
N ARG A 18 3.11 3.67 -2.45
CA ARG A 18 4.01 2.94 -1.54
C ARG A 18 3.38 2.69 -0.17
N VAL A 19 2.10 2.99 -0.01
CA VAL A 19 1.35 2.77 1.24
C VAL A 19 0.70 1.39 1.21
N LEU A 20 0.85 0.66 2.32
CA LEU A 20 0.15 -0.59 2.59
C LEU A 20 -0.76 -0.42 3.80
N PHE A 21 -2.00 -0.86 3.72
CA PHE A 21 -2.88 -0.91 4.88
C PHE A 21 -2.80 -2.24 5.62
N MET A 22 -2.78 -2.20 6.95
CA MET A 22 -2.98 -3.38 7.80
C MET A 22 -4.31 -3.23 8.53
N THR A 23 -5.22 -4.16 8.29
CA THR A 23 -6.51 -4.23 8.96
C THR A 23 -6.41 -5.20 10.14
N GLY A 24 -6.88 -4.76 11.31
CA GLY A 24 -7.03 -5.63 12.49
C GLY A 24 -8.24 -6.55 12.35
N ASP A 25 -8.33 -7.52 13.25
CA ASP A 25 -9.53 -8.37 13.47
C ASP A 25 -10.83 -7.54 13.46
N THR A 26 -10.79 -6.39 14.13
CA THR A 26 -11.95 -5.51 14.34
C THR A 26 -11.99 -4.33 13.37
N ALA A 27 -11.62 -4.53 12.11
CA ALA A 27 -11.79 -3.48 11.11
C ALA A 27 -13.29 -3.30 10.78
N SER A 28 -13.86 -2.16 11.17
CA SER A 28 -15.23 -1.77 10.80
C SER A 28 -15.46 -1.88 9.29
N ARG A 29 -16.70 -2.18 8.88
CA ARG A 29 -17.08 -2.31 7.45
C ARG A 29 -16.62 -1.10 6.63
N ASP A 30 -16.74 0.10 7.18
CA ASP A 30 -16.30 1.36 6.55
C ASP A 30 -14.79 1.40 6.28
N THR A 31 -13.97 0.83 7.17
CA THR A 31 -12.52 0.74 6.98
C THR A 31 -12.19 -0.21 5.84
N ARG A 32 -12.91 -1.34 5.72
CA ARG A 32 -12.72 -2.29 4.62
C ARG A 32 -13.17 -1.71 3.28
N VAL A 33 -14.29 -0.98 3.26
CA VAL A 33 -14.77 -0.27 2.07
C VAL A 33 -13.77 0.79 1.63
N PHE A 34 -13.30 1.63 2.56
CA PHE A 34 -12.30 2.65 2.27
C PHE A 34 -11.01 2.06 1.70
N VAL A 35 -10.48 1.00 2.31
CA VAL A 35 -9.26 0.33 1.81
C VAL A 35 -9.50 -0.25 0.41
N ASN A 36 -10.66 -0.87 0.17
CA ASN A 36 -11.00 -1.41 -1.14
C ASN A 36 -11.15 -0.30 -2.20
N GLU A 37 -11.75 0.84 -1.85
CA GLU A 37 -11.87 2.02 -2.72
C GLU A 37 -10.52 2.67 -3.06
N THR A 38 -9.54 2.59 -2.15
CA THR A 38 -8.20 3.14 -2.41
C THR A 38 -7.43 2.35 -3.46
N GLY A 39 -7.86 1.11 -3.76
CA GLY A 39 -7.16 0.20 -4.67
C GLY A 39 -5.78 -0.22 -4.19
N LEU A 40 -5.41 0.13 -2.95
CA LEU A 40 -4.12 -0.19 -2.38
C LEU A 40 -4.09 -1.59 -1.78
N PRO A 41 -2.93 -2.27 -1.84
CA PRO A 41 -2.77 -3.55 -1.20
C PRO A 41 -2.94 -3.44 0.31
N PHE A 42 -3.57 -4.47 0.90
CA PHE A 42 -3.84 -4.53 2.32
C PHE A 42 -3.65 -5.92 2.89
N LEU A 43 -3.26 -5.99 4.16
CA LEU A 43 -3.17 -7.22 4.94
C LEU A 43 -4.31 -7.28 5.94
N THR A 44 -4.93 -8.45 6.05
CA THR A 44 -5.90 -8.79 7.10
C THR A 44 -5.23 -9.62 8.16
N LYS A 45 -5.31 -9.21 9.43
CA LYS A 45 -4.86 -10.06 10.54
C LYS A 45 -5.81 -11.25 10.75
N PRO A 46 -5.28 -12.41 11.20
CA PRO A 46 -3.85 -12.72 11.34
C PRO A 46 -3.20 -12.95 9.97
N PHE A 47 -1.99 -12.43 9.79
CA PHE A 47 -1.15 -12.66 8.62
C PHE A 47 0.22 -13.18 9.06
N THR A 48 0.92 -13.89 8.18
CA THR A 48 2.29 -14.34 8.44
C THR A 48 3.31 -13.30 7.98
N MET A 49 4.53 -13.39 8.50
CA MET A 49 5.64 -12.56 8.00
C MET A 49 5.92 -12.81 6.51
N GLY A 50 5.61 -14.01 6.01
CA GLY A 50 5.71 -14.35 4.58
C GLY A 50 4.72 -13.53 3.74
N ASP A 51 3.47 -13.42 4.18
CA ASP A 51 2.43 -12.63 3.51
C ASP A 51 2.82 -11.14 3.47
N ALA A 52 3.33 -10.63 4.58
CA ALA A 52 3.81 -9.25 4.65
C ALA A 52 4.97 -9.00 3.70
N ARG A 53 5.97 -9.89 3.67
CA ARG A 53 7.12 -9.77 2.78
C ARG A 53 6.72 -9.85 1.30
N ALA A 54 5.85 -10.79 0.94
CA ALA A 54 5.37 -10.95 -0.44
C ALA A 54 4.66 -9.68 -0.93
N LEU A 55 3.81 -9.10 -0.09
CA LEU A 55 3.06 -7.90 -0.44
C LEU A 55 3.95 -6.66 -0.52
N ILE A 56 4.92 -6.51 0.39
CA ILE A 56 5.93 -5.44 0.33
C ILE A 56 6.76 -5.56 -0.96
N CYS A 57 7.22 -6.76 -1.31
CA CYS A 57 7.95 -7.00 -2.56
C CYS A 57 7.10 -6.64 -3.79
N GLN A 58 5.81 -6.97 -3.79
CA GLN A 58 4.89 -6.63 -4.89
C GLN A 58 4.70 -5.12 -5.04
N VAL A 59 4.52 -4.40 -3.94
CA VAL A 59 4.38 -2.94 -3.92
C VAL A 59 5.65 -2.25 -4.40
N LEU A 60 6.81 -2.72 -3.93
CA LEU A 60 8.10 -2.18 -4.36
C LEU A 60 8.33 -2.45 -5.85
N ALA A 61 8.10 -3.67 -6.33
CA ALA A 61 8.26 -4.03 -7.75
C ALA A 61 7.33 -3.22 -8.67
N SER A 62 6.09 -2.96 -8.23
CA SER A 62 5.13 -2.15 -9.00
C SER A 62 5.46 -0.64 -8.97
N GLY A 63 6.21 -0.19 -7.96
CA GLY A 63 6.72 1.18 -7.83
C GLY A 63 8.03 1.44 -8.58
N GLU A 64 8.72 0.40 -9.05
CA GLU A 64 9.99 0.48 -9.80
C GLU A 64 9.82 0.41 -11.32
N ALA A 65 8.61 0.11 -11.82
CA ALA A 65 8.28 0.05 -13.26
C ALA A 65 8.32 1.43 -13.98
N GLY A 66 8.97 2.43 -13.40
CA GLY A 66 9.22 3.75 -13.97
C GLY A 66 10.71 4.13 -14.06
N LEU A 67 11.64 3.22 -13.75
CA LEU A 67 13.07 3.45 -13.99
C LEU A 67 13.42 2.97 -15.40
N PRO A 68 13.86 3.87 -16.32
CA PRO A 68 14.38 3.41 -17.60
C PRO A 68 15.64 2.56 -17.35
N GLU A 69 15.67 1.38 -17.98
CA GLU A 69 16.71 0.35 -17.97
C GLU A 69 18.09 0.82 -18.49
N ASN A 70 18.33 2.13 -18.62
CA ASN A 70 19.52 2.66 -19.27
C ASN A 70 20.15 3.86 -18.56
N ALA A 71 20.44 3.69 -17.28
CA ALA A 71 21.31 4.61 -16.55
C ALA A 71 22.32 3.81 -15.73
N LEU A 72 23.43 3.43 -16.36
CA LEU A 72 24.81 3.54 -15.87
C LEU A 72 25.76 3.24 -17.05
N PRO A 73 26.83 4.04 -17.24
CA PRO A 73 27.76 3.94 -18.37
C PRO A 73 28.67 2.71 -18.33
#